data_AF-A0A382REH4-F1
#
_entry.id   AF-A0A382REH4-F1
#
_cell.length_a   1.000
_cell.length_b   1.000
_cell.length_c   1.000
_cell.angle_alpha   90.00
_cell.angle_beta   90.00
_cell.angle_gamma   90.00
#
_symmetry.space_group_name_H-M   'P 1'
#
loop_
_entity.id
_entity.type
_entity.pdbx_description
1 polymer ?
#
loop_
_entity_poly.entity_id
_entity_poly.type
_entity_poly.pdbx_seq_one_letter_code
_entity_poly.pdbx_strand_id
1 'polypeptide(L)'
;EKQEALLSQKAKQMAIFQKSPDRVKRIVEDIAIHYKQKVGPNGFKGLIVTPDRFACAQYKEELDNYFPTNASRVVISTSSNDEFEFKKKWAIDRDEQERIIDEYNDKNSELKFIIVTAKLLTGFDAPILQTMYIDKSLKDHTLLQAICRTNRLYPQKTFGCIVDYFGIFDDAAEALKFDDKTVIDVITSLHLLKDQLSGAMEACLDHFQGVDRTIEGFEGLEAAQECINTDDLKDKFAKDYVYLGKLWESISPDPIINQYLNDYKWLTAVYQSVQPPDDNTGKMLWFALGAQTTKLIHENIHVEGIHDDLEEFIMDADVIE
;
A
#
# COMPACT_ATOMS: atom_id res chain seq x y z
N GLU A 1 -14.48 27.55 33.79
CA GLU A 1 -15.90 27.84 33.46
C GLU A 1 -16.16 28.43 32.06
N LYS A 2 -16.00 29.74 31.77
CA LYS A 2 -16.34 30.29 30.43
C LYS A 2 -15.51 29.70 29.27
N GLN A 3 -14.22 29.44 29.49
CA GLN A 3 -13.32 28.85 28.49
C GLN A 3 -13.62 27.37 28.24
N GLU A 4 -13.97 26.60 29.29
CA GLU A 4 -14.41 25.21 29.19
C GLU A 4 -15.77 25.08 28.48
N ALA A 5 -16.70 25.99 28.74
CA ALA A 5 -17.99 26.02 28.05
C ALA A 5 -17.81 26.29 26.54
N LEU A 6 -16.91 27.21 26.19
CA LEU A 6 -16.60 27.54 24.79
C LEU A 6 -15.87 26.38 24.07
N LEU A 7 -14.94 25.71 24.74
CA LEU A 7 -14.28 24.49 24.26
C LEU A 7 -15.26 23.34 24.07
N SER A 8 -16.19 23.14 25.00
CA SER A 8 -17.26 22.13 24.91
C SER A 8 -18.22 22.42 23.76
N GLN A 9 -18.58 23.68 23.54
CA GLN A 9 -19.45 24.09 22.43
C GLN A 9 -18.77 23.90 21.08
N LYS A 10 -17.49 24.28 20.95
CA LYS A 10 -16.68 24.02 19.74
C LYS A 10 -16.53 22.52 19.47
N ALA A 11 -16.25 21.72 20.51
CA ALA A 11 -16.15 20.26 20.37
C ALA A 11 -17.48 19.63 19.91
N LYS A 12 -18.63 20.12 20.40
CA LYS A 12 -19.96 19.68 19.95
C LYS A 12 -20.23 20.05 18.49
N GLN A 13 -19.90 21.27 18.07
CA GLN A 13 -20.03 21.67 16.66
C GLN A 13 -19.12 20.86 15.74
N MET A 14 -17.88 20.61 16.17
CA MET A 14 -16.93 19.76 15.44
C MET A 14 -17.44 18.32 15.30
N ALA A 15 -18.02 17.76 16.37
CA ALA A 15 -18.60 16.42 16.35
C ALA A 15 -19.84 16.31 15.44
N ILE A 16 -20.63 17.38 15.33
CA ILE A 16 -21.77 17.42 14.37
C ILE A 16 -21.24 17.49 12.94
N PHE A 17 -20.22 18.31 12.68
CA PHE A 17 -19.62 18.43 11.35
C PHE A 17 -18.96 17.13 10.87
N GLN A 18 -18.23 16.44 11.76
CA GLN A 18 -17.60 15.14 11.45
C GLN A 18 -18.60 14.07 11.02
N LYS A 19 -19.83 14.13 11.53
CA LYS A 19 -20.91 13.16 11.26
C LYS A 19 -21.80 13.54 10.08
N SER A 20 -21.51 14.66 9.40
CA SER A 20 -22.28 15.05 8.23
C SER A 20 -22.28 13.89 7.22
N PRO A 21 -23.45 13.38 6.79
CA PRO A 21 -23.52 12.28 5.83
C PRO A 21 -22.72 12.56 4.55
N ASP A 22 -22.73 13.81 4.08
CA ASP A 22 -21.96 14.23 2.91
C ASP A 22 -20.45 14.12 3.12
N ARG A 23 -19.96 14.39 4.33
CA ARG A 23 -18.54 14.25 4.67
C ARG A 23 -18.14 12.78 4.72
N VAL A 24 -18.93 11.96 5.42
CA VAL A 24 -18.71 10.51 5.49
C VAL A 24 -18.70 9.90 4.09
N LYS A 25 -19.66 10.28 3.25
CA LYS A 25 -19.74 9.83 1.86
C LYS A 25 -18.47 10.14 1.07
N ARG A 26 -17.99 11.39 1.11
CA ARG A 26 -16.76 11.79 0.40
C ARG A 26 -15.53 11.05 0.91
N ILE A 27 -15.42 10.86 2.22
CA ILE A 27 -14.29 10.13 2.80
C ILE A 27 -14.35 8.66 2.38
N VAL A 28 -15.51 8.02 2.48
CA VAL A 28 -15.66 6.61 2.10
C VAL A 28 -15.43 6.40 0.60
N GLU A 29 -15.88 7.33 -0.25
CA GLU A 29 -15.58 7.33 -1.67
C GLU A 29 -14.06 7.38 -1.93
N ASP A 30 -13.36 8.30 -1.26
CA ASP A 30 -11.90 8.41 -1.36
C ASP A 30 -11.18 7.14 -0.86
N ILE A 31 -11.59 6.59 0.29
CA ILE A 31 -11.09 5.31 0.82
C ILE A 31 -11.30 4.19 -0.20
N ALA A 32 -12.48 4.12 -0.82
CA ALA A 32 -12.80 3.07 -1.78
C ALA A 32 -11.94 3.17 -3.05
N ILE A 33 -11.74 4.38 -3.56
CA ILE A 33 -10.87 4.65 -4.71
C ILE A 33 -9.43 4.30 -4.36
N HIS A 34 -8.90 4.85 -3.27
CA HIS A 34 -7.54 4.61 -2.80
C HIS A 34 -7.27 3.11 -2.58
N TYR A 35 -8.17 2.41 -1.90
CA TYR A 35 -8.02 0.98 -1.65
C TYR A 35 -7.98 0.17 -2.94
N LYS A 36 -8.92 0.41 -3.86
CA LYS A 36 -9.00 -0.31 -5.14
C LYS A 36 -7.76 -0.08 -6.01
N GLN A 37 -7.15 1.09 -5.91
CA GLN A 37 -5.99 1.45 -6.72
C GLN A 37 -4.67 1.00 -6.08
N LYS A 38 -4.48 1.21 -4.77
CA LYS A 38 -3.15 1.06 -4.13
C LYS A 38 -3.00 -0.16 -3.24
N VAL A 39 -4.07 -0.56 -2.55
CA VAL A 39 -3.99 -1.54 -1.44
C VAL A 39 -4.43 -2.93 -1.91
N GLY A 40 -5.65 -3.00 -2.45
CA GLY A 40 -6.27 -4.25 -2.90
C GLY A 40 -5.47 -5.03 -3.95
N PRO A 41 -4.90 -4.39 -4.98
CA PRO A 41 -4.11 -5.09 -6.01
C PRO A 41 -2.87 -5.81 -5.46
N ASN A 42 -2.30 -5.30 -4.37
CA ASN A 42 -1.15 -5.90 -3.69
C ASN A 42 -1.55 -6.98 -2.65
N GLY A 43 -2.85 -7.28 -2.52
CA GLY A 43 -3.35 -8.29 -1.58
C GLY A 43 -3.33 -7.86 -0.11
N PHE A 44 -3.12 -6.57 0.18
CA PHE A 44 -3.13 -6.05 1.55
C PHE A 44 -4.51 -5.57 1.98
N LYS A 45 -4.66 -5.31 3.28
CA LYS A 45 -5.94 -4.93 3.89
C LYS A 45 -5.89 -3.57 4.59
N GLY A 46 -7.06 -3.02 4.86
CA GLY A 46 -7.26 -1.69 5.42
C GLY A 46 -7.92 -1.69 6.80
N LEU A 47 -7.49 -0.78 7.68
CA LEU A 47 -8.18 -0.48 8.95
C LEU A 47 -8.75 0.92 8.89
N ILE A 48 -10.04 1.08 9.21
CA ILE A 48 -10.73 2.37 9.23
C ILE A 48 -10.99 2.75 10.69
N VAL A 49 -10.46 3.89 11.12
CA VAL A 49 -10.61 4.42 12.48
C VAL A 49 -11.53 5.63 12.42
N THR A 50 -12.72 5.51 12.99
CA THR A 50 -13.77 6.53 12.94
C THR A 50 -13.94 7.24 14.31
N PRO A 51 -14.53 8.44 14.36
CA PRO A 51 -14.63 9.21 15.60
C PRO A 51 -15.37 8.46 16.72
N ASP A 52 -16.48 7.81 16.36
CA ASP A 52 -17.35 7.09 17.28
C ASP A 52 -18.10 5.91 16.64
N ARG A 53 -18.92 5.25 17.46
CA ARG A 53 -19.62 4.02 17.09
C ARG A 53 -20.73 4.22 16.07
N PHE A 54 -21.36 5.39 16.05
CA PHE A 54 -22.37 5.69 15.03
C PHE A 54 -21.68 5.96 13.69
N ALA A 55 -20.54 6.65 13.70
CA ALA A 55 -19.73 6.83 12.51
C ALA A 55 -19.24 5.46 11.96
N CYS A 56 -18.85 4.50 12.80
CA CYS A 56 -18.54 3.13 12.33
C CYS A 56 -19.67 2.53 11.48
N ALA A 57 -20.91 2.65 11.94
CA ALA A 57 -22.08 2.14 11.22
C ALA A 57 -22.33 2.91 9.91
N GLN A 58 -22.22 4.25 9.92
CA GLN A 58 -22.36 5.06 8.71
C GLN A 58 -21.29 4.73 7.66
N TYR A 59 -20.03 4.58 8.09
CA TYR A 59 -18.93 4.17 7.21
C TYR A 59 -19.19 2.78 6.63
N LYS A 60 -19.68 1.83 7.43
CA LYS A 60 -20.01 0.49 6.96
C LYS A 60 -21.10 0.52 5.88
N GLU A 61 -22.20 1.21 6.15
CA GLU A 61 -23.34 1.31 5.25
C GLU A 61 -22.98 2.01 3.94
N GLU A 62 -22.15 3.06 4.00
CA GLU A 62 -21.68 3.73 2.80
C GLU A 62 -20.65 2.89 2.01
N LEU A 63 -19.78 2.16 2.70
CA LEU A 63 -18.76 1.32 2.06
C LEU A 63 -19.37 0.15 1.27
N ASP A 64 -20.56 -0.31 1.69
CA ASP A 64 -21.36 -1.33 1.01
C ASP A 64 -21.86 -0.89 -0.37
N ASN A 65 -21.84 0.42 -0.67
CA ASN A 65 -22.11 0.93 -2.03
C ASN A 65 -20.94 0.66 -3.00
N TYR A 66 -19.73 0.42 -2.47
CA TYR A 66 -18.49 0.28 -3.28
C TYR A 66 -17.91 -1.13 -3.27
N PHE A 67 -18.26 -1.94 -2.27
CA PHE A 67 -17.77 -3.30 -2.08
C PHE A 67 -18.90 -4.23 -1.65
N PRO A 68 -18.76 -5.55 -1.84
CA PRO A 68 -19.67 -6.53 -1.25
C PRO A 68 -19.81 -6.32 0.27
N THR A 69 -21.00 -6.60 0.80
CA THR A 69 -21.33 -6.34 2.22
C THR A 69 -20.44 -7.10 3.20
N ASN A 70 -19.88 -8.23 2.77
CA ASN A 70 -18.95 -9.03 3.55
C ASN A 70 -17.49 -8.54 3.48
N ALA A 71 -17.17 -7.58 2.61
CA ALA A 71 -15.82 -7.03 2.47
C ALA A 71 -15.38 -6.16 3.67
N SER A 72 -16.30 -5.83 4.58
CA SER A 72 -15.98 -5.06 5.77
C SER A 72 -16.70 -5.57 7.02
N ARG A 73 -16.10 -5.37 8.20
CA ARG A 73 -16.70 -5.67 9.51
C ARG A 73 -16.53 -4.51 10.47
N VAL A 74 -17.58 -4.22 11.24
CA VAL A 74 -17.52 -3.24 12.33
C VAL A 74 -17.13 -3.97 13.62
N VAL A 75 -16.08 -3.49 14.28
CA VAL A 75 -15.58 -4.07 15.53
C VAL A 75 -15.59 -2.98 16.62
N ILE A 76 -16.65 -2.95 17.41
CA ILE A 76 -16.90 -1.92 18.44
C ILE A 76 -17.35 -2.55 19.77
N SER A 77 -17.16 -1.80 20.87
CA SER A 77 -17.83 -2.13 22.14
C SER A 77 -19.20 -1.45 22.19
N THR A 78 -20.27 -2.23 22.38
CA THR A 78 -21.59 -1.68 22.71
C THR A 78 -21.65 -1.25 24.18
N SER A 79 -22.56 -0.35 24.50
CA SER A 79 -22.80 0.23 25.81
C SER A 79 -24.24 -0.04 26.24
N SER A 80 -24.51 -0.10 27.54
CA SER A 80 -25.85 -0.26 28.09
C SER A 80 -26.85 0.78 27.56
N ASN A 81 -26.38 1.98 27.21
CA ASN A 81 -27.21 3.08 26.71
C ASN A 81 -27.54 3.02 25.21
N ASP A 82 -26.99 2.06 24.45
CA ASP A 82 -27.32 1.97 23.02
C ASP A 82 -28.72 1.40 22.80
N GLU A 83 -29.33 1.87 21.71
CA GLU A 83 -30.61 1.36 21.23
C GLU A 83 -30.54 -0.14 20.95
N PHE A 84 -31.66 -0.82 21.17
CA PHE A 84 -31.74 -2.27 21.01
C PHE A 84 -31.38 -2.72 19.59
N GLU A 85 -31.90 -2.05 18.57
CA GLU A 85 -31.61 -2.37 17.15
C GLU A 85 -30.13 -2.15 16.81
N PHE A 86 -29.49 -1.11 17.38
CA PHE A 86 -28.06 -0.87 17.19
C PHE A 86 -27.23 -2.00 17.80
N LYS A 87 -27.56 -2.45 19.02
CA LYS A 87 -26.89 -3.59 19.66
C LYS A 87 -27.11 -4.87 18.86
N LYS A 88 -28.34 -5.13 18.44
CA LYS A 88 -28.67 -6.34 17.67
C LYS A 88 -27.89 -6.43 16.36
N LYS A 89 -27.58 -5.29 15.74
CA LYS A 89 -26.85 -5.23 14.46
C LYS A 89 -25.32 -5.23 14.62
N TRP A 90 -24.79 -4.62 15.69
CA TRP A 90 -23.34 -4.33 15.79
C TRP A 90 -22.65 -4.85 17.06
N ALA A 91 -23.39 -5.42 18.01
CA ALA A 91 -22.78 -6.08 19.15
C ALA A 91 -22.06 -7.34 18.67
N ILE A 92 -20.80 -7.44 19.04
CA ILE A 92 -19.96 -8.62 18.80
C ILE A 92 -19.48 -9.14 20.15
N ASP A 93 -19.46 -10.46 20.29
CA ASP A 93 -18.82 -11.09 21.43
C ASP A 93 -17.32 -11.31 21.17
N ARG A 94 -16.64 -11.91 22.15
CA ARG A 94 -15.20 -12.15 22.05
C ARG A 94 -14.87 -13.21 20.99
N ASP A 95 -15.66 -14.27 20.90
CA ASP A 95 -15.40 -15.40 20.00
C ASP A 95 -15.65 -14.99 18.54
N GLU A 96 -16.63 -14.14 18.30
CA GLU A 96 -16.88 -13.51 17.00
C GLU A 96 -15.77 -12.54 16.63
N GLN A 97 -15.28 -11.74 17.59
CA GLN A 97 -14.15 -10.85 17.35
C GLN A 97 -12.89 -11.65 16.95
N GLU A 98 -12.59 -12.76 17.63
CA GLU A 98 -11.46 -13.63 17.30
C GLU A 98 -11.61 -14.23 15.89
N ARG A 99 -12.81 -14.71 15.53
CA ARG A 99 -13.12 -15.19 14.17
C ARG A 99 -12.92 -14.12 13.09
N ILE A 100 -13.36 -12.87 13.35
CA ILE A 100 -13.16 -11.75 12.42
C ILE A 100 -11.67 -11.45 12.24
N ILE A 101 -10.87 -11.53 13.31
CA ILE A 101 -9.43 -11.30 13.24
C ILE A 101 -8.74 -12.40 12.42
N ASP A 102 -9.12 -13.65 12.60
CA ASP A 102 -8.58 -14.78 11.83
C ASP A 102 -8.95 -14.66 10.34
N GLU A 103 -10.22 -14.37 10.04
CA GLU A 103 -10.70 -14.08 8.68
C GLU A 103 -9.96 -12.87 8.07
N TYR A 104 -9.67 -11.86 8.88
CA TYR A 104 -8.93 -10.69 8.43
C TYR A 104 -7.46 -11.01 8.12
N ASN A 105 -6.83 -11.93 8.84
CA ASN A 105 -5.43 -12.30 8.57
C ASN A 105 -5.26 -13.25 7.37
N ASP A 106 -6.31 -13.91 6.92
CA ASP A 106 -6.29 -14.71 5.70
C ASP A 106 -6.23 -13.82 4.44
N LYS A 107 -5.18 -13.98 3.64
CA LYS A 107 -4.98 -13.25 2.37
C LYS A 107 -6.03 -13.55 1.32
N ASN A 108 -6.64 -14.73 1.36
CA ASN A 108 -7.63 -15.17 0.39
C ASN A 108 -9.06 -14.78 0.80
N SER A 109 -9.24 -14.28 2.02
CA SER A 109 -10.54 -13.86 2.52
C SER A 109 -11.05 -12.61 1.78
N GLU A 110 -12.36 -12.57 1.57
CA GLU A 110 -13.06 -11.42 0.99
C GLU A 110 -13.11 -10.22 1.95
N LEU A 111 -12.82 -10.42 3.24
CA LEU A 111 -12.76 -9.36 4.24
C LEU A 111 -11.56 -8.44 4.00
N LYS A 112 -11.82 -7.22 3.54
CA LYS A 112 -10.84 -6.19 3.17
C LYS A 112 -10.64 -5.14 4.24
N PHE A 113 -11.69 -4.84 5.01
CA PHE A 113 -11.70 -3.75 5.98
C PHE A 113 -12.19 -4.18 7.35
N ILE A 114 -11.52 -3.68 8.39
CA ILE A 114 -12.10 -3.60 9.72
C ILE A 114 -12.37 -2.13 10.03
N ILE A 115 -13.54 -1.83 10.60
CA ILE A 115 -13.97 -0.49 10.98
C ILE A 115 -14.08 -0.43 12.50
N VAL A 116 -13.29 0.45 13.13
CA VAL A 116 -13.21 0.58 14.60
C VAL A 116 -13.34 2.02 15.07
N THR A 117 -13.60 2.16 16.36
CA THR A 117 -13.50 3.45 17.08
C THR A 117 -12.25 3.53 17.95
N ALA A 118 -11.90 2.43 18.61
CA ALA A 118 -10.82 2.35 19.62
C ALA A 118 -10.34 0.91 19.84
N LYS A 119 -11.25 -0.08 19.69
CA LYS A 119 -10.86 -1.49 19.63
C LYS A 119 -9.83 -1.71 18.54
N LEU A 120 -8.96 -2.69 18.75
CA LEU A 120 -7.92 -3.11 17.81
C LEU A 120 -6.86 -2.04 17.49
N LEU A 121 -6.88 -0.87 18.14
CA LEU A 121 -5.75 0.06 18.14
C LEU A 121 -4.62 -0.44 19.05
N THR A 122 -4.96 -1.25 20.06
CA THR A 122 -4.02 -1.94 20.95
C THR A 122 -4.30 -3.45 20.98
N GLY A 123 -3.25 -4.26 21.13
CA GLY A 123 -3.36 -5.72 21.27
C GLY A 123 -3.76 -6.51 20.00
N PHE A 124 -4.14 -5.83 18.91
CA PHE A 124 -4.42 -6.46 17.63
C PHE A 124 -3.12 -6.80 16.88
N ASP A 125 -3.07 -8.01 16.31
CA ASP A 125 -2.02 -8.40 15.40
C ASP A 125 -2.55 -8.75 14.01
N ALA A 126 -2.31 -7.86 13.04
CA ALA A 126 -2.50 -8.18 11.64
C ALA A 126 -1.31 -7.73 10.79
N PRO A 127 -0.34 -8.62 10.51
CA PRO A 127 0.75 -8.32 9.59
C PRO A 127 0.29 -7.95 8.18
N ILE A 128 -0.86 -8.46 7.71
CA ILE A 128 -1.44 -8.15 6.40
C ILE A 128 -2.00 -6.72 6.29
N LEU A 129 -2.18 -6.02 7.42
CA LEU A 129 -2.59 -4.61 7.43
C LEU A 129 -1.49 -3.75 6.82
N GLN A 130 -1.80 -3.07 5.71
CA GLN A 130 -0.91 -2.08 5.11
C GLN A 130 -1.38 -0.66 5.37
N THR A 131 -2.69 -0.39 5.21
CA THR A 131 -3.19 0.99 5.21
C THR A 131 -4.15 1.25 6.36
N MET A 132 -3.91 2.32 7.12
CA MET A 132 -4.83 2.82 8.14
C MET A 132 -5.46 4.14 7.69
N TYR A 133 -6.78 4.17 7.60
CA TYR A 133 -7.57 5.37 7.30
C TYR A 133 -8.09 5.95 8.61
N ILE A 134 -7.66 7.17 8.96
CA ILE A 134 -7.94 7.77 10.26
C ILE A 134 -8.83 8.99 10.06
N ASP A 135 -10.04 8.93 10.61
CA ASP A 135 -10.97 10.06 10.73
C ASP A 135 -11.24 10.37 12.20
N LYS A 136 -10.20 10.37 13.04
CA LYS A 136 -10.35 10.57 14.48
C LYS A 136 -9.13 11.24 15.05
N SER A 137 -9.30 12.23 15.92
CA SER A 137 -8.20 12.76 16.73
C SER A 137 -7.57 11.64 17.57
N LEU A 138 -6.35 11.24 17.20
CA LEU A 138 -5.47 10.40 18.00
C LEU A 138 -4.35 11.27 18.57
N LYS A 139 -3.94 11.01 19.81
CA LYS A 139 -2.90 11.79 20.47
C LYS A 139 -1.74 10.90 20.89
N ASP A 140 -0.55 11.50 20.87
CA ASP A 140 0.67 10.99 21.49
C ASP A 140 0.94 9.51 21.14
N HIS A 141 1.03 8.67 22.17
CA HIS A 141 1.35 7.25 22.06
C HIS A 141 0.35 6.44 21.24
N THR A 142 -0.93 6.83 21.18
CA THR A 142 -1.93 6.10 20.38
C THR A 142 -1.67 6.26 18.89
N LEU A 143 -1.21 7.44 18.45
CA LEU A 143 -0.82 7.67 17.06
C LEU A 143 0.42 6.85 16.69
N LEU A 144 1.45 6.88 17.54
CA LEU A 144 2.67 6.07 17.33
C LEU A 144 2.36 4.57 17.30
N GLN A 145 1.49 4.08 18.19
CA GLN A 145 1.06 2.69 18.18
C GLN A 145 0.36 2.34 16.87
N ALA A 146 -0.56 3.19 16.41
CA ALA A 146 -1.25 3.03 15.14
C ALA A 146 -0.27 2.96 13.95
N ILE A 147 0.72 3.85 13.90
CA ILE A 147 1.78 3.83 12.88
C ILE A 147 2.58 2.53 12.92
N CYS A 148 3.00 2.09 14.11
CA CYS A 148 3.74 0.85 14.26
C CYS A 148 2.92 -0.41 13.89
N ARG A 149 1.57 -0.34 13.82
CA ARG A 149 0.74 -1.48 13.39
C ARG A 149 0.84 -1.73 11.89
N THR A 150 0.83 -0.68 11.07
CA THR A 150 0.88 -0.81 9.60
C THR A 150 2.26 -1.28 9.13
N ASN A 151 3.32 -0.93 9.88
CA ASN A 151 4.72 -1.28 9.57
C ASN A 151 5.18 -2.69 10.01
N ARG A 152 4.29 -3.60 10.41
CA ARG A 152 4.69 -5.00 10.70
C ARG A 152 5.14 -5.72 9.43
N LEU A 153 6.18 -6.57 9.52
CA LEU A 153 6.68 -7.32 8.37
C LEU A 153 5.64 -8.31 7.84
N TYR A 154 5.47 -8.35 6.51
CA TYR A 154 4.61 -9.29 5.80
C TYR A 154 5.16 -9.49 4.38
N PRO A 155 5.02 -10.68 3.75
CA PRO A 155 5.53 -10.92 2.41
C PRO A 155 5.09 -9.84 1.42
N GLN A 156 6.03 -9.35 0.61
CA GLN A 156 5.83 -8.30 -0.41
C GLN A 156 5.41 -6.91 0.14
N LYS A 157 5.19 -6.77 1.46
CA LYS A 157 4.84 -5.48 2.07
C LYS A 157 6.10 -4.70 2.39
N THR A 158 6.30 -3.59 1.67
CA THR A 158 7.51 -2.77 1.77
C THR A 158 7.37 -1.59 2.72
N PHE A 159 6.14 -1.13 2.96
CA PHE A 159 5.82 -0.02 3.87
C PHE A 159 4.40 -0.15 4.44
N GLY A 160 4.14 0.54 5.54
CA GLY A 160 2.80 0.85 6.04
C GLY A 160 2.36 2.25 5.60
N CYS A 161 1.06 2.41 5.36
CA CYS A 161 0.45 3.65 4.88
C CYS A 161 -0.57 4.18 5.89
N ILE A 162 -0.61 5.50 6.06
CA ILE A 162 -1.65 6.16 6.85
C ILE A 162 -2.25 7.27 6.01
N VAL A 163 -3.58 7.28 5.96
CA VAL A 163 -4.37 8.31 5.30
C VAL A 163 -5.16 9.03 6.39
N ASP A 164 -4.92 10.32 6.54
CA ASP A 164 -5.46 11.14 7.62
C ASP A 164 -6.51 12.12 7.09
N TYR A 165 -7.77 11.88 7.44
CA TYR A 165 -8.91 12.73 7.10
C TYR A 165 -9.26 13.73 8.20
N PHE A 166 -8.62 13.61 9.36
CA PHE A 166 -8.85 14.49 10.51
C PHE A 166 -7.85 15.67 10.54
N GLY A 167 -6.62 15.46 10.06
CA GLY A 167 -5.54 16.47 10.09
C GLY A 167 -4.65 16.37 11.34
N ILE A 168 -4.51 15.17 11.90
CA ILE A 168 -3.66 14.87 13.06
C ILE A 168 -2.18 15.12 12.74
N PHE A 169 -1.73 14.80 11.52
CA PHE A 169 -0.30 14.92 11.19
C PHE A 169 0.17 16.37 11.06
N ASP A 170 -0.71 17.30 10.72
CA ASP A 170 -0.38 18.73 10.74
C ASP A 170 -0.12 19.20 12.18
N ASP A 171 -1.00 18.81 13.11
CA ASP A 171 -0.85 19.08 14.55
C ASP A 171 0.37 18.35 15.15
N ALA A 172 0.60 17.09 14.75
CA ALA A 172 1.71 16.28 15.24
C ALA A 172 3.05 16.77 14.69
N ALA A 173 3.14 17.16 13.42
CA ALA A 173 4.35 17.75 12.84
C ALA A 173 4.69 19.08 13.51
N GLU A 174 3.69 19.89 13.87
CA GLU A 174 3.91 21.13 14.64
C GLU A 174 4.38 20.85 16.07
N ALA A 175 3.86 19.81 16.74
CA ALA A 175 4.30 19.38 18.06
C ALA A 175 5.69 18.69 18.05
N LEU A 176 6.01 17.94 16.99
CA LEU A 176 7.26 17.19 16.79
C LEU A 176 8.41 18.08 16.31
N LYS A 177 8.16 19.32 15.86
CA LYS A 177 9.22 20.31 15.63
C LYS A 177 10.10 20.55 16.88
N PHE A 178 9.64 20.11 18.06
CA PHE A 178 10.35 20.26 19.32
C PHE A 178 11.09 19.00 19.81
N ASP A 179 10.91 17.81 19.22
CA ASP A 179 11.60 16.62 19.71
C ASP A 179 11.90 15.55 18.63
N ASP A 180 13.16 15.10 18.66
CA ASP A 180 13.82 13.99 17.96
C ASP A 180 13.49 13.67 16.47
N LYS A 181 14.55 13.75 15.65
CA LYS A 181 14.61 13.37 14.21
C LYS A 181 14.00 11.99 13.90
N THR A 182 13.93 11.10 14.87
CA THR A 182 13.48 9.71 14.72
C THR A 182 12.00 9.54 14.40
N VAL A 183 11.11 10.48 14.78
CA VAL A 183 9.66 10.35 14.49
C VAL A 183 9.31 10.87 13.10
N ILE A 184 10.07 11.87 12.61
CA ILE A 184 9.89 12.44 11.26
C ILE A 184 10.25 11.40 10.18
N ASP A 185 11.29 10.61 10.38
CA ASP A 185 11.69 9.55 9.43
C ASP A 185 10.64 8.43 9.28
N VAL A 186 9.75 8.26 10.27
CA VAL A 186 8.68 7.23 10.21
C VAL A 186 7.45 7.73 9.45
N ILE A 187 7.26 9.05 9.35
CA ILE A 187 6.10 9.67 8.70
C ILE A 187 6.60 10.37 7.42
N THR A 188 6.87 9.59 6.39
CA THR A 188 7.27 10.14 5.09
C THR A 188 6.03 10.57 4.32
N SER A 189 5.95 11.86 3.98
CA SER A 189 4.87 12.38 3.14
C SER A 189 5.05 11.99 1.67
N LEU A 190 3.95 11.91 0.93
CA LEU A 190 3.98 11.65 -0.50
C LEU A 190 4.85 12.68 -1.26
N HIS A 191 4.89 13.94 -0.80
CA HIS A 191 5.71 14.97 -1.43
C HIS A 191 7.21 14.66 -1.34
N LEU A 192 7.69 14.21 -0.17
CA LEU A 192 9.09 13.82 0.01
C LEU A 192 9.47 12.62 -0.87
N LEU A 193 8.57 11.64 -1.01
CA LEU A 193 8.78 10.50 -1.91
C LEU A 193 8.90 10.95 -3.37
N LYS A 194 8.09 11.93 -3.79
CA LYS A 194 8.16 12.53 -5.14
C LYS A 194 9.50 13.21 -5.38
N ASP A 195 10.05 13.91 -4.39
CA ASP A 195 11.35 14.57 -4.51
C ASP A 195 12.50 13.56 -4.58
N GLN A 196 12.36 12.39 -3.93
CA GLN A 196 13.34 11.30 -3.99
C GLN A 196 13.28 10.51 -5.29
N LEU A 197 12.14 10.48 -5.98
CA LEU A 197 11.93 9.71 -7.20
C LEU A 197 12.93 10.07 -8.30
N SER A 198 13.21 11.36 -8.51
CA SER A 198 14.14 11.79 -9.55
C SER A 198 15.56 11.31 -9.26
N GLY A 199 16.02 11.41 -8.01
CA GLY A 199 17.36 10.94 -7.62
C GLY A 199 17.48 9.42 -7.70
N ALA A 200 16.44 8.67 -7.35
CA ALA A 200 16.41 7.22 -7.50
C ALA A 200 16.43 6.77 -8.97
N MET A 201 15.74 7.52 -9.85
CA MET A 201 15.77 7.28 -11.29
C MET A 201 17.16 7.52 -11.86
N GLU A 202 17.78 8.66 -11.53
CA GLU A 202 19.14 9.01 -11.96
C GLU A 202 20.16 7.95 -11.49
N ALA A 203 20.09 7.54 -10.22
CA ALA A 203 20.98 6.50 -9.68
C ALA A 203 20.85 5.16 -10.42
N CYS A 204 19.64 4.78 -10.88
CA CYS A 204 19.46 3.57 -11.68
C CYS A 204 20.01 3.73 -13.09
N LEU A 205 19.78 4.89 -13.73
CA LEU A 205 20.24 5.18 -15.08
C LEU A 205 21.77 5.32 -15.18
N ASP A 206 22.42 5.77 -14.10
CA ASP A 206 23.87 5.91 -14.02
C ASP A 206 24.65 4.59 -14.18
N HIS A 207 24.00 3.43 -13.98
CA HIS A 207 24.61 2.13 -14.28
C HIS A 207 24.79 1.87 -15.78
N PHE A 208 24.11 2.64 -16.65
CA PHE A 208 24.00 2.36 -18.09
C PHE A 208 24.42 3.55 -18.95
N GLN A 209 25.45 4.29 -18.53
CA GLN A 209 25.94 5.44 -19.27
C GLN A 209 26.36 5.07 -20.69
N GLY A 210 25.77 5.74 -21.69
CA GLY A 210 26.06 5.51 -23.11
C GLY A 210 25.19 4.47 -23.79
N VAL A 211 24.26 3.82 -23.08
CA VAL A 211 23.28 2.91 -23.68
C VAL A 211 22.13 3.69 -24.31
N ASP A 212 21.79 3.36 -25.56
CA ASP A 212 20.60 3.89 -26.21
C ASP A 212 19.36 3.14 -25.72
N ARG A 213 18.58 3.84 -24.90
CA ARG A 213 17.35 3.32 -24.25
C ARG A 213 16.14 3.30 -25.18
N THR A 214 16.28 3.80 -26.41
CA THR A 214 15.20 3.78 -27.41
C THR A 214 15.20 2.49 -28.24
N ILE A 215 16.27 1.69 -28.15
CA ILE A 215 16.38 0.40 -28.82
C ILE A 215 15.64 -0.63 -27.97
N GLU A 216 14.52 -1.12 -28.49
CA GLU A 216 13.74 -2.18 -27.87
C GLU A 216 14.25 -3.57 -28.26
N GLY A 217 13.85 -4.60 -27.50
CA GLY A 217 14.20 -6.00 -27.79
C GLY A 217 15.57 -6.45 -27.30
N PHE A 218 16.04 -7.58 -27.83
CA PHE A 218 17.24 -8.27 -27.34
C PHE A 218 18.51 -7.43 -27.48
N GLU A 219 18.66 -6.71 -28.58
CA GLU A 219 19.85 -5.89 -28.89
C GLU A 219 20.03 -4.73 -27.88
N GLY A 220 18.95 -4.06 -27.49
CA GLY A 220 18.99 -3.02 -26.46
C GLY A 220 19.29 -3.55 -25.05
N LEU A 221 18.81 -4.76 -24.75
CA LEU A 221 19.09 -5.42 -23.46
C LEU A 221 20.52 -5.94 -23.37
N GLU A 222 21.11 -6.41 -24.47
CA GLU A 222 22.50 -6.89 -24.51
C GLU A 222 23.47 -5.75 -24.14
N ALA A 223 23.31 -4.57 -24.74
CA ALA A 223 24.11 -3.39 -24.40
C ALA A 223 23.99 -3.00 -22.91
N ALA A 224 22.78 -3.11 -22.34
CA ALA A 224 22.56 -2.87 -20.91
C ALA A 224 23.28 -3.92 -20.04
N GLN A 225 23.22 -5.20 -20.42
CA GLN A 225 23.88 -6.29 -19.71
C GLN A 225 25.41 -6.18 -19.76
N GLU A 226 25.98 -5.67 -20.84
CA GLU A 226 27.42 -5.39 -20.94
C GLU A 226 27.88 -4.33 -19.91
N CYS A 227 27.06 -3.30 -19.64
CA CYS A 227 27.36 -2.30 -18.62
C CYS A 227 27.37 -2.89 -17.20
N ILE A 228 26.57 -3.93 -16.94
CA ILE A 228 26.50 -4.65 -15.66
C ILE A 228 26.99 -6.10 -15.79
N ASN A 229 28.12 -6.29 -16.47
CA ASN A 229 28.65 -7.62 -16.81
C ASN A 229 29.24 -8.42 -15.64
N THR A 230 29.39 -7.81 -14.46
CA THR A 230 29.87 -8.51 -13.26
C THR A 230 28.77 -8.68 -12.23
N ASP A 231 28.89 -9.74 -11.45
CA ASP A 231 28.03 -10.04 -10.31
C ASP A 231 27.90 -8.87 -9.31
N ASP A 232 28.98 -8.12 -9.08
CA ASP A 232 28.97 -6.95 -8.19
C ASP A 232 28.21 -5.76 -8.79
N LEU A 233 28.31 -5.54 -10.11
CA LEU A 233 27.58 -4.49 -10.80
C LEU A 233 26.08 -4.81 -10.88
N LYS A 234 25.73 -6.07 -11.18
CA LYS A 234 24.34 -6.55 -11.14
C LYS A 234 23.73 -6.34 -9.77
N ASP A 235 24.45 -6.64 -8.69
CA ASP A 235 23.95 -6.47 -7.33
C ASP A 235 23.76 -5.00 -6.94
N LYS A 236 24.66 -4.12 -7.38
CA LYS A 236 24.51 -2.67 -7.16
C LYS A 236 23.29 -2.14 -7.89
N PHE A 237 23.13 -2.47 -9.16
CA PHE A 237 21.95 -2.10 -9.94
C PHE A 237 20.67 -2.66 -9.32
N ALA A 238 20.64 -3.94 -8.95
CA ALA A 238 19.48 -4.58 -8.32
C ALA A 238 19.07 -3.85 -7.03
N LYS A 239 20.04 -3.44 -6.21
CA LYS A 239 19.77 -2.69 -4.98
C LYS A 239 19.11 -1.33 -5.26
N ASP A 240 19.63 -0.58 -6.23
CA ASP A 240 19.11 0.74 -6.59
C ASP A 240 17.72 0.61 -7.24
N TYR A 241 17.54 -0.39 -8.12
CA TYR A 241 16.25 -0.69 -8.74
C TYR A 241 15.20 -1.10 -7.71
N VAL A 242 15.54 -1.92 -6.71
CA VAL A 242 14.61 -2.30 -5.64
C VAL A 242 14.17 -1.09 -4.82
N TYR A 243 15.06 -0.12 -4.58
CA TYR A 243 14.68 1.13 -3.92
C TYR A 243 13.74 1.97 -4.81
N LEU A 244 14.07 2.11 -6.09
CA LEU A 244 13.24 2.80 -7.07
C LEU A 244 11.84 2.16 -7.19
N GLY A 245 11.76 0.83 -7.26
CA GLY A 245 10.49 0.10 -7.32
C GLY A 245 9.61 0.34 -6.09
N LYS A 246 10.19 0.43 -4.89
CA LYS A 246 9.45 0.79 -3.67
C LYS A 246 8.85 2.21 -3.76
N LEU A 247 9.62 3.18 -4.26
CA LEU A 247 9.13 4.54 -4.47
C LEU A 247 8.02 4.55 -5.52
N TRP A 248 8.20 3.83 -6.63
CA TRP A 248 7.23 3.73 -7.71
C TRP A 248 5.87 3.20 -7.23
N GLU A 249 5.87 2.08 -6.51
CA GLU A 249 4.65 1.48 -5.94
C GLU A 249 3.98 2.41 -4.91
N SER A 250 4.76 3.16 -4.14
CA SER A 250 4.24 4.12 -3.15
C SER A 250 3.56 5.34 -3.80
N ILE A 251 4.16 5.83 -4.89
CA ILE A 251 3.73 7.07 -5.56
C ILE A 251 2.58 6.80 -6.54
N SER A 252 2.59 5.65 -7.23
CA SER A 252 1.55 5.27 -8.19
C SER A 252 0.14 5.36 -7.57
N PRO A 253 -0.87 5.92 -8.26
CA PRO A 253 -0.90 6.30 -9.68
C PRO A 253 -0.67 7.81 -9.94
N ASP A 254 0.13 8.49 -9.13
CA ASP A 254 0.30 9.95 -9.26
C ASP A 254 0.86 10.37 -10.64
N PRO A 255 0.33 11.41 -11.31
CA PRO A 255 0.75 11.82 -12.65
C PRO A 255 2.24 12.13 -12.80
N ILE A 256 2.94 12.47 -11.71
CA ILE A 256 4.38 12.76 -11.74
C ILE A 256 5.22 11.58 -12.25
N ILE A 257 4.73 10.33 -12.12
CA ILE A 257 5.45 9.14 -12.59
C ILE A 257 5.45 9.04 -14.12
N ASN A 258 4.48 9.67 -14.78
CA ASN A 258 4.31 9.58 -16.24
C ASN A 258 5.53 10.15 -16.99
N GLN A 259 6.22 11.14 -16.42
CA GLN A 259 7.42 11.71 -17.04
C GLN A 259 8.62 10.74 -17.04
N TYR A 260 8.61 9.75 -16.14
CA TYR A 260 9.67 8.75 -16.00
C TYR A 260 9.25 7.37 -16.53
N LEU A 261 8.06 7.27 -17.15
CA LEU A 261 7.44 5.99 -17.48
C LEU A 261 8.28 5.14 -18.43
N ASN A 262 8.86 5.76 -19.47
CA ASN A 262 9.66 5.04 -20.45
C ASN A 262 10.96 4.51 -19.83
N ASP A 263 11.65 5.35 -19.07
CA ASP A 263 12.88 4.95 -18.37
C ASP A 263 12.61 3.86 -17.34
N TYR A 264 11.52 3.98 -16.57
CA TYR A 264 11.15 2.97 -15.61
C TYR A 264 10.85 1.61 -16.28
N LYS A 265 10.09 1.59 -17.38
CA LYS A 265 9.83 0.37 -18.16
C LYS A 265 11.13 -0.28 -18.64
N TRP A 266 12.03 0.52 -19.19
CA TRP A 266 13.31 0.05 -19.69
C TRP A 266 14.16 -0.56 -18.55
N LEU A 267 14.27 0.14 -17.41
CA LEU A 267 14.96 -0.38 -16.22
C LEU A 267 14.33 -1.67 -15.69
N THR A 268 12.99 -1.79 -15.72
CA THR A 268 12.28 -3.01 -15.35
C THR A 268 12.64 -4.18 -16.26
N ALA A 269 12.70 -3.96 -17.59
CA ALA A 269 13.09 -4.99 -18.54
C ALA A 269 14.53 -5.46 -18.32
N VAL A 270 15.46 -4.52 -18.08
CA VAL A 270 16.86 -4.85 -17.75
C VAL A 270 16.91 -5.68 -16.48
N TYR A 271 16.24 -5.26 -15.40
CA TYR A 271 16.18 -5.99 -14.12
C TYR A 271 15.67 -7.42 -14.28
N GLN A 272 14.63 -7.64 -15.09
CA GLN A 272 14.13 -8.99 -15.38
C GLN A 272 15.14 -9.82 -16.17
N SER A 273 15.84 -9.23 -17.13
CA SER A 273 16.82 -9.94 -17.98
C SER A 273 18.06 -10.43 -17.23
N VAL A 274 18.43 -9.76 -16.14
CA VAL A 274 19.61 -10.11 -15.33
C VAL A 274 19.28 -10.86 -14.04
N GLN A 275 17.98 -11.12 -13.80
CA GLN A 275 17.55 -11.88 -12.64
C GLN A 275 18.07 -13.34 -12.75
N PRO A 276 18.74 -13.86 -11.71
CA PRO A 276 19.23 -15.23 -11.74
C PRO A 276 18.06 -16.24 -11.79
N PRO A 277 18.25 -17.41 -12.42
CA PRO A 277 17.27 -18.49 -12.35
C PRO A 277 17.00 -18.88 -10.90
N ASP A 278 15.74 -19.23 -10.59
CA ASP A 278 15.21 -19.47 -9.23
C ASP A 278 16.02 -20.47 -8.36
N ASP A 279 16.93 -21.26 -8.95
CA ASP A 279 17.76 -22.25 -8.25
C ASP A 279 18.96 -21.65 -7.48
N ASN A 280 19.35 -20.40 -7.72
CA ASN A 280 20.51 -19.77 -7.05
C ASN A 280 20.11 -18.87 -5.87
N THR A 281 19.73 -19.52 -4.77
CA THR A 281 19.42 -18.99 -3.42
C THR A 281 20.59 -18.27 -2.70
N GLY A 282 21.48 -17.60 -3.43
CA GLY A 282 22.71 -17.00 -2.89
C GLY A 282 22.70 -15.48 -2.72
N LYS A 283 21.83 -14.74 -3.44
CA LYS A 283 21.84 -13.27 -3.42
C LYS A 283 20.46 -12.73 -3.08
N MET A 284 20.26 -12.39 -1.79
CA MET A 284 19.01 -11.88 -1.18
C MET A 284 18.50 -10.52 -1.70
N LEU A 285 18.94 -10.05 -2.87
CA LEU A 285 18.61 -8.71 -3.38
C LEU A 285 17.46 -8.71 -4.38
N TRP A 286 17.14 -9.85 -5.00
CA TRP A 286 16.14 -9.91 -6.07
C TRP A 286 14.73 -10.10 -5.48
N PHE A 287 13.86 -9.10 -5.65
CA PHE A 287 12.47 -9.13 -5.22
C PHE A 287 11.50 -9.29 -6.40
N ALA A 288 10.35 -9.92 -6.13
CA ALA A 288 9.21 -9.93 -7.03
C ALA A 288 8.69 -8.50 -7.27
N LEU A 289 8.22 -8.23 -8.49
CA LEU A 289 7.66 -6.93 -8.87
C LEU A 289 6.32 -6.67 -8.15
N GLY A 290 6.07 -5.40 -7.82
CA GLY A 290 4.80 -4.97 -7.21
C GLY A 290 3.64 -4.96 -8.21
N ALA A 291 2.41 -4.78 -7.71
CA ALA A 291 1.22 -4.88 -8.56
C ALA A 291 1.17 -3.80 -9.65
N GLN A 292 1.62 -2.57 -9.36
CA GLN A 292 1.59 -1.49 -10.35
C GLN A 292 2.64 -1.73 -11.44
N THR A 293 3.82 -2.19 -11.05
CA THR A 293 4.89 -2.55 -11.98
C THR A 293 4.48 -3.74 -12.86
N THR A 294 3.87 -4.77 -12.27
CA THR A 294 3.37 -5.94 -13.02
C THR A 294 2.27 -5.54 -14.01
N LYS A 295 1.33 -4.70 -13.58
CA LYS A 295 0.28 -4.17 -14.45
C LYS A 295 0.88 -3.37 -15.62
N LEU A 296 1.88 -2.53 -15.34
CA LEU A 296 2.57 -1.75 -16.36
C LEU A 296 3.21 -2.65 -17.42
N ILE A 297 3.86 -3.75 -17.02
CA ILE A 297 4.43 -4.71 -17.97
C ILE A 297 3.32 -5.29 -18.86
N HIS A 298 2.25 -5.81 -18.26
CA HIS A 298 1.17 -6.48 -19.00
C HIS A 298 0.46 -5.56 -20.00
N GLU A 299 0.33 -4.27 -19.69
CA GLU A 299 -0.26 -3.28 -20.62
C GLU A 299 0.64 -2.99 -21.83
N ASN A 300 1.93 -3.35 -21.79
CA ASN A 300 2.92 -3.04 -22.82
C ASN A 300 3.56 -4.27 -23.47
N ILE A 301 3.19 -5.50 -23.08
CA ILE A 301 3.52 -6.69 -23.87
C ILE A 301 2.62 -6.67 -25.11
N HIS A 302 3.08 -5.97 -26.15
CA HIS A 302 2.69 -6.34 -27.50
C HIS A 302 3.38 -7.66 -27.79
N VAL A 303 2.61 -8.74 -27.93
CA VAL A 303 3.11 -9.95 -28.57
C VAL A 303 3.40 -9.56 -30.02
N GLU A 304 4.59 -9.02 -30.28
CA GLU A 304 5.17 -9.10 -31.60
C GLU A 304 5.20 -10.58 -31.97
N GLY A 305 4.70 -10.86 -33.18
CA GLY A 305 4.09 -12.13 -33.55
C GLY A 305 4.84 -13.35 -33.04
N ILE A 306 4.07 -14.38 -32.72
CA ILE A 306 4.58 -15.75 -32.71
C ILE A 306 5.35 -15.90 -34.02
N HIS A 307 6.68 -15.98 -33.94
CA HIS A 307 7.48 -16.35 -35.10
C HIS A 307 7.01 -17.77 -35.46
N ASP A 308 6.26 -17.88 -36.55
CA ASP A 308 5.82 -19.16 -37.15
C ASP A 308 7.02 -20.01 -37.64
N ASP A 309 8.26 -19.53 -37.46
CA ASP A 309 9.51 -20.23 -37.76
C ASP A 309 10.05 -21.03 -36.56
N LEU A 310 9.17 -21.56 -35.69
CA LEU A 310 9.57 -22.65 -34.81
C LEU A 310 9.76 -23.90 -35.67
N GLU A 311 11.01 -24.21 -36.04
CA GLU A 311 11.36 -25.53 -36.58
C GLU A 311 10.91 -26.60 -35.58
N GLU A 312 9.82 -27.29 -35.89
CA GLU A 312 9.39 -28.50 -35.18
C GLU A 312 10.50 -29.56 -35.31
N PHE A 313 11.33 -29.69 -34.29
CA PHE A 313 12.22 -30.85 -34.15
C PHE A 313 11.37 -32.07 -33.79
N ILE A 314 10.91 -32.79 -34.82
CA ILE A 314 10.36 -34.14 -34.67
C ILE A 314 11.54 -35.09 -34.44
N MET A 315 11.80 -35.45 -33.18
CA MET A 315 12.71 -36.56 -32.87
C MET A 315 11.98 -37.87 -33.16
N ASP A 316 12.45 -38.61 -34.16
CA ASP A 316 12.00 -39.97 -34.44
C ASP A 316 12.54 -40.93 -33.37
N ALA A 317 11.69 -41.84 -32.88
CA ALA A 317 12.00 -42.72 -31.74
C ALA A 317 13.08 -43.78 -32.06
N ASP A 318 13.50 -43.87 -33.31
CA ASP A 318 14.48 -44.86 -33.80
C ASP A 318 15.93 -44.37 -33.79
N VAL A 319 16.22 -43.15 -33.29
CA VAL A 319 17.60 -42.60 -33.24
C VAL A 319 18.31 -42.84 -31.90
N ILE A 320 17.75 -43.68 -31.02
CA ILE A 320 18.45 -44.15 -29.81
C ILE A 320 18.89 -45.60 -30.03
N GLU A 321 20.05 -45.77 -30.67
CA GLU A 321 20.95 -46.92 -30.45
C GLU A 321 22.31 -46.45 -29.94
#